data_AF-A0A969LI93-F1
#
_entry.id   AF-A0A969LI93-F1
#
_cell.length_a   1.000
_cell.length_b   1.000
_cell.length_c   1.000
_cell.angle_alpha   90.00
_cell.angle_beta   90.00
_cell.angle_gamma   90.00
#
_symmetry.space_group_name_H-M   'P 1'
#
loop_
_entity.id
_entity.type
_entity.pdbx_description
1 polymer ?
#
loop_
_entity_poly.entity_id
_entity_poly.type
_entity_poly.pdbx_seq_one_letter_code
_entity_poly.pdbx_strand_id
1 'polypeptide(L)'
;MQQQIISLLARKNRIPVDLINARKRLIDILETTEDELPFVGELIKVKNTEQLWEDSIEKLLHNFSMQLLVPEKFSKAANQFIYNNDMQTKLVYQKVERRPSNSIVRWPADDDALVNKLELKESAHTKWLETTLLDRFNYHCTDDLDVFYGSPKAITSNGLIRNVNRHEKDDRPGRWNKSKYRLGWDNKATIQYLQQQKYEEEKLHTKLSDQIKELTPRITALQAKRQTISNLILIKNYDEINWAQHAEKINDLSKQVQDLKKSSDAYEVINNQLKEVEKQLKQAKEKRDELITKISKLDDEYNKKNLRKLSLNFEDLQDAGEKEILFFLSEEDIPSSDIKTLVQFENLMTQAAIKLKARQKSAGNAVNKLELETTSLIAVFKNPGEKITNEFANWSGDVMNISGDLTGLDDLEELYKTIQTQRLVEHKRRFRDYMDKSMLDALTSYRAWLNNELSRIEDMIDELNVPLKKITFNRN
;
A
#
# COMPACT_ATOMS: atom_id res chain seq x y z
N MET A 1 35.67 -25.98 -19.60
CA MET A 1 36.79 -26.94 -19.83
C MET A 1 36.90 -27.39 -21.28
N GLN A 2 35.87 -27.97 -21.90
CA GLN A 2 35.94 -28.49 -23.28
C GLN A 2 36.45 -27.45 -24.31
N GLN A 3 35.89 -26.23 -24.30
CA GLN A 3 36.34 -25.13 -25.18
C GLN A 3 37.82 -24.78 -24.98
N GLN A 4 38.31 -24.80 -23.74
CA GLN A 4 39.72 -24.53 -23.41
C GLN A 4 40.64 -25.64 -23.93
N ILE A 5 40.23 -26.91 -23.82
CA ILE A 5 40.97 -28.05 -24.38
C ILE A 5 41.05 -27.91 -25.91
N ILE A 6 39.94 -27.64 -26.59
CA ILE A 6 39.90 -27.42 -28.06
C ILE A 6 40.83 -26.28 -28.46
N SER A 7 40.79 -25.16 -27.73
CA SER A 7 41.68 -24.02 -27.98
C SER A 7 43.16 -24.37 -27.79
N LEU A 8 43.50 -25.16 -26.78
CA LEU A 8 44.88 -25.60 -26.54
C LEU A 8 45.35 -26.62 -27.59
N LEU A 9 44.49 -27.50 -28.10
CA LEU A 9 44.83 -28.43 -29.17
C LEU A 9 45.22 -27.74 -30.48
N ALA A 10 44.71 -26.52 -30.73
CA ALA A 10 45.01 -25.73 -31.92
C ALA A 10 46.37 -24.99 -31.86
N ARG A 11 47.12 -25.07 -30.76
CA ARG A 11 48.35 -24.30 -30.53
C ARG A 11 49.35 -25.06 -29.68
N LYS A 12 50.59 -24.58 -29.62
CA LYS A 12 51.66 -25.22 -28.82
C LYS A 12 51.90 -24.56 -27.47
N ASN A 13 51.72 -23.24 -27.35
CA ASN A 13 51.98 -22.52 -26.09
C ASN A 13 50.83 -22.65 -25.06
N ARG A 14 51.10 -22.16 -23.84
CA ARG A 14 50.15 -22.14 -22.70
C ARG A 14 49.49 -20.77 -22.47
N ILE A 15 49.68 -19.81 -23.38
CA ILE A 15 49.18 -18.44 -23.23
C ILE A 15 47.65 -18.40 -23.37
N PRO A 16 46.88 -17.57 -22.64
CA PRO A 16 45.43 -17.42 -22.83
C PRO A 16 45.03 -17.08 -24.26
N VAL A 17 43.87 -17.59 -24.72
CA VAL A 17 43.43 -17.40 -26.13
C VAL A 17 43.19 -15.94 -26.47
N ASP A 18 42.66 -15.17 -25.53
CA ASP A 18 42.38 -13.74 -25.72
C ASP A 18 43.67 -12.94 -25.98
N LEU A 19 44.76 -13.29 -25.30
CA LEU A 19 46.08 -12.69 -25.52
C LEU A 19 46.68 -13.10 -26.85
N ILE A 20 46.49 -14.36 -27.29
CA ILE A 20 46.89 -14.77 -28.64
C ILE A 20 46.12 -13.98 -29.70
N ASN A 21 44.81 -13.80 -29.53
CA ASN A 21 44.00 -13.04 -30.47
C ASN A 21 44.43 -11.56 -30.51
N ALA A 22 44.74 -10.96 -29.36
CA ALA A 22 45.30 -9.61 -29.28
C ALA A 22 46.65 -9.50 -29.99
N ARG A 23 47.55 -10.49 -29.81
CA ARG A 23 48.83 -10.55 -30.52
C ARG A 23 48.63 -10.69 -32.03
N LYS A 24 47.74 -11.57 -32.49
CA LYS A 24 47.48 -11.77 -33.92
C LYS A 24 47.08 -10.46 -34.62
N ARG A 25 46.16 -9.71 -34.01
CA ARG A 25 45.76 -8.38 -34.51
C ARG A 25 46.93 -7.39 -34.62
N LEU A 26 47.87 -7.43 -33.66
CA LEU A 26 49.08 -6.61 -33.73
C LEU A 26 50.03 -7.08 -34.82
N ILE A 27 50.22 -8.39 -34.97
CA ILE A 27 51.06 -8.99 -36.00
C ILE A 27 50.58 -8.59 -37.40
N ASP A 28 49.27 -8.68 -37.64
CA ASP A 28 48.66 -8.38 -38.93
C ASP A 28 48.88 -6.92 -39.34
N ILE A 29 48.79 -5.98 -38.40
CA ILE A 29 48.96 -4.52 -38.65
C ILE A 29 50.44 -4.11 -38.73
N LEU A 30 51.29 -4.75 -37.93
CA LEU A 30 52.72 -4.45 -37.88
C LEU A 30 53.53 -5.20 -38.94
N GLU A 31 52.86 -6.04 -39.74
CA GLU A 31 53.46 -6.88 -40.80
C GLU A 31 54.69 -7.66 -40.29
N THR A 32 54.52 -8.32 -39.14
CA THR A 32 55.59 -9.01 -38.41
C THR A 32 55.25 -10.49 -38.19
N THR A 33 55.92 -11.19 -37.27
CA THR A 33 55.71 -12.60 -36.97
C THR A 33 55.56 -12.85 -35.48
N GLU A 34 55.05 -14.05 -35.11
CA GLU A 34 54.93 -14.44 -33.70
C GLU A 34 56.28 -14.51 -32.97
N ASP A 35 57.36 -14.83 -33.69
CA ASP A 35 58.72 -14.90 -33.14
C ASP A 35 59.32 -13.51 -32.85
N GLU A 36 58.89 -12.46 -33.57
CA GLU A 36 59.32 -11.09 -33.29
C GLU A 36 58.56 -10.48 -32.10
N LEU A 37 57.30 -10.91 -31.87
CA LEU A 37 56.44 -10.49 -30.76
C LEU A 37 56.08 -11.66 -29.81
N PRO A 38 57.05 -12.33 -29.17
CA PRO A 38 56.76 -13.45 -28.28
C PRO A 38 56.19 -12.97 -26.93
N PHE A 39 55.38 -13.80 -26.30
CA PHE A 39 55.10 -13.68 -24.88
C PHE A 39 56.26 -14.28 -24.07
N VAL A 40 56.57 -13.70 -22.91
CA VAL A 40 57.64 -14.20 -22.03
C VAL A 40 57.48 -15.70 -21.69
N GLY A 41 56.25 -16.16 -21.46
CA GLY A 41 55.97 -17.56 -21.12
C GLY A 41 56.30 -18.55 -22.24
N GLU A 42 56.38 -18.08 -23.49
CA GLU A 42 56.83 -18.89 -24.64
C GLU A 42 58.35 -19.00 -24.72
N LEU A 43 59.09 -18.19 -23.97
CA LEU A 43 60.55 -18.16 -23.96
C LEU A 43 61.16 -18.80 -22.71
N ILE A 44 60.37 -18.99 -21.64
CA ILE A 44 60.82 -19.56 -20.37
C ILE A 44 60.12 -20.90 -20.13
N LYS A 45 60.87 -21.88 -19.64
CA LYS A 45 60.36 -23.14 -19.09
C LYS A 45 61.06 -23.45 -17.76
N VAL A 46 60.40 -24.13 -16.83
CA VAL A 46 61.06 -24.68 -15.64
C VAL A 46 61.80 -25.97 -16.03
N LYS A 47 63.02 -26.16 -15.53
CA LYS A 47 63.81 -27.38 -15.77
C LYS A 47 63.04 -28.63 -15.33
N ASN A 48 63.20 -29.73 -16.06
CA ASN A 48 62.56 -31.00 -15.71
C ASN A 48 63.08 -31.58 -14.38
N THR A 49 64.29 -31.20 -13.93
CA THR A 49 64.85 -31.60 -12.63
C THR A 49 64.30 -30.79 -11.46
N GLU A 50 63.72 -29.61 -11.71
CA GLU A 50 63.31 -28.63 -10.70
C GLU A 50 61.78 -28.58 -10.52
N GLN A 51 61.08 -29.68 -10.80
CA GLN A 51 59.60 -29.73 -10.78
C GLN A 51 59.00 -29.45 -9.39
N LEU A 52 59.79 -29.65 -8.32
CA LEU A 52 59.42 -29.26 -6.96
C LEU A 52 59.03 -27.77 -6.88
N TRP A 53 59.71 -26.93 -7.66
CA TRP A 53 59.54 -25.47 -7.64
C TRP A 53 58.56 -24.96 -8.70
N GLU A 54 58.07 -25.82 -9.60
CA GLU A 54 57.29 -25.41 -10.77
C GLU A 54 56.06 -24.57 -10.39
N ASP A 55 55.28 -25.01 -9.38
CA ASP A 55 54.06 -24.31 -8.97
C ASP A 55 54.35 -22.89 -8.45
N SER A 56 55.37 -22.76 -7.60
CA SER A 56 55.76 -21.49 -6.98
C SER A 56 56.40 -20.54 -8.00
N ILE A 57 57.21 -21.06 -8.91
CA ILE A 57 57.78 -20.29 -10.02
C ILE A 57 56.69 -19.82 -10.97
N GLU A 58 55.74 -20.69 -11.33
CA GLU A 58 54.60 -20.34 -12.18
C GLU A 58 53.72 -19.27 -11.52
N LYS A 59 53.48 -19.34 -10.20
CA LYS A 59 52.78 -18.29 -9.44
C LYS A 59 53.53 -16.95 -9.50
N LEU A 60 54.83 -16.96 -9.20
CA LEU A 60 55.66 -15.76 -9.18
C LEU A 60 55.74 -15.09 -10.56
N LEU A 61 56.00 -15.90 -11.60
CA LEU A 61 56.17 -15.43 -12.97
C LEU A 61 54.86 -15.32 -13.73
N HIS A 62 53.70 -15.64 -13.14
CA HIS A 62 52.41 -15.67 -13.83
C HIS A 62 52.13 -14.39 -14.61
N ASN A 63 52.20 -13.24 -13.94
CA ASN A 63 51.94 -11.95 -14.59
C ASN A 63 53.05 -11.54 -15.57
N PHE A 64 54.28 -12.01 -15.35
CA PHE A 64 55.42 -11.72 -16.23
C PHE A 64 55.36 -12.53 -17.51
N SER A 65 54.99 -13.81 -17.42
CA SER A 65 54.83 -14.74 -18.54
C SER A 65 53.83 -14.29 -19.60
N MET A 66 52.83 -13.50 -19.21
CA MET A 66 51.78 -12.98 -20.10
C MET A 66 52.15 -11.63 -20.74
N GLN A 67 53.36 -11.11 -20.49
CA GLN A 67 53.81 -9.86 -21.09
C GLN A 67 54.33 -10.12 -22.50
N LEU A 68 53.84 -9.32 -23.45
CA LEU A 68 54.26 -9.36 -24.84
C LEU A 68 55.58 -8.59 -25.00
N LEU A 69 56.58 -9.17 -25.64
CA LEU A 69 57.83 -8.46 -25.94
C LEU A 69 57.71 -7.76 -27.29
N VAL A 70 57.89 -6.44 -27.29
CA VAL A 70 57.76 -5.60 -28.50
C VAL A 70 59.09 -4.92 -28.76
N PRO A 71 59.81 -5.28 -29.85
CA PRO A 71 61.00 -4.56 -30.29
C PRO A 71 60.74 -3.07 -30.42
N GLU A 72 61.73 -2.25 -30.07
CA GLU A 72 61.67 -0.79 -30.13
C GLU A 72 61.18 -0.26 -31.49
N LYS A 73 61.56 -0.93 -32.60
CA LYS A 73 61.12 -0.59 -33.97
C LYS A 73 59.59 -0.59 -34.14
N PHE A 74 58.85 -1.39 -33.36
CA PHE A 74 57.39 -1.51 -33.46
C PHE A 74 56.64 -0.74 -32.37
N SER A 75 57.33 -0.24 -31.33
CA SER A 75 56.67 0.30 -30.14
C SER A 75 55.72 1.46 -30.45
N LYS A 76 56.10 2.40 -31.33
CA LYS A 76 55.24 3.53 -31.70
C LYS A 76 53.97 3.08 -32.42
N ALA A 77 54.11 2.19 -33.40
CA ALA A 77 52.97 1.66 -34.17
C ALA A 77 52.05 0.79 -33.30
N ALA A 78 52.62 -0.04 -32.43
CA ALA A 78 51.87 -0.82 -31.45
C ALA A 78 51.04 0.07 -30.52
N ASN A 79 51.63 1.14 -29.98
CA ASN A 79 50.91 2.11 -29.14
C ASN A 79 49.76 2.79 -29.89
N GLN A 80 50.01 3.24 -31.12
CA GLN A 80 48.98 3.87 -31.94
C GLN A 80 47.83 2.90 -32.24
N PHE A 81 48.12 1.64 -32.52
CA PHE A 81 47.10 0.62 -32.72
C PHE A 81 46.29 0.37 -31.44
N ILE A 82 46.96 0.12 -30.31
CA ILE A 82 46.30 -0.15 -29.02
C ILE A 82 45.46 1.05 -28.56
N TYR A 83 45.93 2.28 -28.79
CA TYR A 83 45.18 3.49 -28.44
C TYR A 83 43.87 3.62 -29.23
N ASN A 84 43.90 3.29 -30.52
CA ASN A 84 42.75 3.46 -31.42
C ASN A 84 41.78 2.27 -31.43
N ASN A 85 42.10 1.16 -30.74
CA ASN A 85 41.35 -0.09 -30.84
C ASN A 85 41.08 -0.68 -29.46
N ASP A 86 39.87 -1.20 -29.27
CA ASP A 86 39.59 -2.05 -28.12
C ASP A 86 40.25 -3.43 -28.31
N MET A 87 41.12 -3.80 -27.38
CA MET A 87 41.86 -5.06 -27.41
C MET A 87 41.07 -6.24 -26.86
N GLN A 88 39.90 -6.00 -26.23
CA GLN A 88 39.00 -7.02 -25.65
C GLN A 88 39.69 -7.91 -24.59
N THR A 89 40.88 -7.50 -24.12
CA THR A 89 41.66 -8.20 -23.10
C THR A 89 42.68 -7.24 -22.47
N LYS A 90 43.21 -7.59 -21.30
CA LYS A 90 44.30 -6.84 -20.66
C LYS A 90 45.63 -7.23 -21.28
N LEU A 91 46.08 -6.45 -22.28
CA LEU A 91 47.42 -6.61 -22.86
C LEU A 91 48.44 -5.78 -22.09
N VAL A 92 49.50 -6.42 -21.62
CA VAL A 92 50.69 -5.75 -21.08
C VAL A 92 51.84 -6.09 -22.01
N TYR A 93 52.56 -5.09 -22.51
CA TYR A 93 53.73 -5.33 -23.34
C TYR A 93 54.96 -4.61 -22.77
N GLN A 94 56.14 -5.16 -23.06
CA GLN A 94 57.45 -4.60 -22.70
C GLN A 94 58.16 -4.14 -23.96
N LYS A 95 58.60 -2.88 -23.97
CA LYS A 95 59.46 -2.36 -25.03
C LYS A 95 60.87 -2.93 -24.86
N VAL A 96 61.34 -3.68 -25.85
CA VAL A 96 62.70 -4.25 -25.87
C VAL A 96 63.59 -3.36 -26.74
N GLU A 97 64.58 -2.74 -26.12
CA GLU A 97 65.51 -1.82 -26.80
C GLU A 97 66.42 -2.57 -27.78
N ARG A 98 66.72 -1.94 -28.92
CA ARG A 98 67.53 -2.56 -29.98
C ARG A 98 68.97 -2.83 -29.53
N ARG A 99 69.49 -2.04 -28.60
CA ARG A 99 70.81 -2.22 -27.98
C ARG A 99 70.58 -2.66 -26.54
N PRO A 100 70.82 -3.92 -26.18
CA PRO A 100 70.82 -4.30 -24.78
C PRO A 100 71.86 -3.44 -24.05
N SER A 101 71.53 -3.00 -22.83
CA SER A 101 72.50 -2.40 -21.93
C SER A 101 73.76 -3.29 -21.90
N ASN A 102 74.94 -2.73 -22.16
CA ASN A 102 76.23 -3.43 -22.08
C ASN A 102 76.61 -3.81 -20.62
N SER A 103 75.64 -3.84 -19.71
CA SER A 103 75.80 -4.40 -18.37
C SER A 103 76.29 -5.83 -18.51
N ILE A 104 77.48 -6.11 -17.99
CA ILE A 104 77.99 -7.47 -17.84
C ILE A 104 77.07 -8.18 -16.86
N VAL A 105 76.17 -9.00 -17.41
CA VAL A 105 75.26 -9.83 -16.64
C VAL A 105 76.08 -10.99 -16.08
N ARG A 106 76.29 -11.04 -14.76
CA ARG A 106 76.91 -12.19 -14.09
C ARG A 106 75.81 -13.15 -13.65
N TRP A 107 75.80 -14.34 -14.24
CA TRP A 107 74.91 -15.39 -13.82
C TRP A 107 75.29 -15.91 -12.41
N PRO A 108 74.34 -16.09 -11.49
CA PRO A 108 74.63 -16.58 -10.14
C PRO A 108 75.23 -17.98 -10.19
N ALA A 109 76.26 -18.22 -9.37
CA ALA A 109 76.83 -19.54 -9.16
C ALA A 109 76.03 -20.41 -8.18
N ASP A 110 75.07 -19.81 -7.47
CA ASP A 110 74.19 -20.47 -6.50
C ASP A 110 73.07 -21.23 -7.22
N ASP A 111 73.06 -22.56 -7.13
CA ASP A 111 72.05 -23.43 -7.77
C ASP A 111 70.62 -23.20 -7.25
N ASP A 112 70.48 -22.62 -6.05
CA ASP A 112 69.19 -22.28 -5.46
C ASP A 112 68.65 -20.92 -5.93
N ALA A 113 69.40 -20.18 -6.73
CA ALA A 113 68.86 -19.04 -7.46
C ALA A 113 67.75 -19.49 -8.43
N LEU A 114 66.56 -18.88 -8.38
CA LEU A 114 65.41 -19.21 -9.22
C LEU A 114 65.76 -19.21 -10.71
N VAL A 115 66.60 -18.28 -11.14
CA VAL A 115 67.07 -18.18 -12.53
C VAL A 115 67.82 -19.43 -13.00
N ASN A 116 68.51 -20.13 -12.10
CA ASN A 116 69.19 -21.41 -12.38
C ASN A 116 68.21 -22.58 -12.51
N LYS A 117 66.95 -22.41 -12.09
CA LYS A 117 65.89 -23.42 -12.21
C LYS A 117 65.07 -23.27 -13.51
N LEU A 118 65.40 -22.29 -14.34
CA LEU A 118 64.76 -22.00 -15.61
C LEU A 118 65.59 -22.47 -16.82
N GLU A 119 64.91 -22.78 -17.92
CA GLU A 119 65.45 -22.96 -19.27
C GLU A 119 64.93 -21.81 -20.13
N LEU A 120 65.84 -21.16 -20.86
CA LEU A 120 65.53 -20.07 -21.77
C LEU A 120 65.61 -20.56 -23.22
N LYS A 121 64.60 -20.23 -24.02
CA LYS A 121 64.61 -20.45 -25.46
C LYS A 121 65.55 -19.45 -26.13
N GLU A 122 66.39 -19.92 -27.05
CA GLU A 122 67.21 -19.03 -27.87
C GLU A 122 66.33 -18.15 -28.76
N SER A 123 66.52 -16.83 -28.66
CA SER A 123 65.78 -15.84 -29.43
C SER A 123 66.53 -14.49 -29.45
N ALA A 124 66.06 -13.55 -30.27
CA ALA A 124 66.55 -12.17 -30.25
C ALA A 124 66.36 -11.47 -28.89
N HIS A 125 65.45 -11.98 -28.04
CA HIS A 125 65.07 -11.40 -26.77
C HIS A 125 65.80 -12.01 -25.56
N THR A 126 66.62 -13.05 -25.76
CA THR A 126 67.23 -13.82 -24.65
C THR A 126 68.08 -12.94 -23.73
N LYS A 127 68.93 -12.06 -24.26
CA LYS A 127 69.75 -11.15 -23.43
C LYS A 127 68.93 -10.20 -22.55
N TRP A 128 67.84 -9.67 -23.11
CA TRP A 128 66.92 -8.81 -22.36
C TRP A 128 66.22 -9.62 -21.25
N LEU A 129 65.84 -10.86 -21.56
CA LEU A 129 65.17 -11.76 -20.64
C LEU A 129 66.09 -12.14 -19.46
N GLU A 130 67.34 -12.50 -19.74
CA GLU A 130 68.39 -12.78 -18.75
C GLU A 130 68.58 -11.60 -17.78
N THR A 131 68.77 -10.39 -18.33
CA THR A 131 68.95 -9.17 -17.53
C THR A 131 67.73 -8.91 -16.64
N THR A 132 66.53 -9.03 -17.21
CA THR A 132 65.27 -8.77 -16.51
C THR A 132 64.99 -9.80 -15.42
N LEU A 133 65.26 -11.08 -15.70
CA LEU A 133 65.12 -12.16 -14.73
C LEU A 133 66.07 -11.97 -13.55
N LEU A 134 67.31 -11.57 -13.80
CA LEU A 134 68.28 -11.34 -12.73
C LEU A 134 67.94 -10.12 -11.86
N ASP A 135 67.53 -9.03 -12.48
CA ASP A 135 67.15 -7.82 -11.74
C ASP A 135 65.88 -8.03 -10.89
N ARG A 136 64.83 -8.61 -11.51
CA ARG A 136 63.50 -8.64 -10.91
C ARG A 136 63.18 -9.94 -10.19
N PHE A 137 63.65 -11.07 -10.72
CA PHE A 137 63.20 -12.42 -10.37
C PHE A 137 64.31 -13.36 -9.86
N ASN A 138 65.48 -12.83 -9.50
CA ASN A 138 66.51 -13.60 -8.81
C ASN A 138 66.15 -13.84 -7.34
N TYR A 139 65.14 -14.68 -7.10
CA TYR A 139 64.73 -15.16 -5.78
C TYR A 139 65.58 -16.36 -5.40
N HIS A 140 65.90 -16.51 -4.12
CA HIS A 140 66.52 -17.73 -3.60
C HIS A 140 65.41 -18.76 -3.27
N CYS A 141 65.49 -19.95 -3.86
CA CYS A 141 64.54 -21.03 -3.66
C CYS A 141 64.95 -21.87 -2.46
N THR A 142 64.20 -21.81 -1.36
CA THR A 142 64.51 -22.56 -0.15
C THR A 142 63.25 -22.87 0.65
N ASP A 143 63.19 -24.07 1.24
CA ASP A 143 62.16 -24.45 2.21
C ASP A 143 62.65 -24.29 3.66
N ASP A 144 63.92 -23.93 3.86
CA ASP A 144 64.47 -23.56 5.16
C ASP A 144 64.08 -22.11 5.48
N LEU A 145 63.31 -21.94 6.55
CA LEU A 145 62.83 -20.63 6.98
C LEU A 145 63.96 -19.71 7.44
N ASP A 146 65.05 -20.24 8.00
CA ASP A 146 66.17 -19.42 8.45
C ASP A 146 66.88 -18.79 7.25
N VAL A 147 67.11 -19.58 6.20
CA VAL A 147 67.64 -19.09 4.92
C VAL A 147 66.64 -18.12 4.27
N PHE A 148 65.35 -18.46 4.25
CA PHE A 148 64.30 -17.61 3.72
C PHE A 148 64.27 -16.22 4.38
N TYR A 149 64.47 -16.14 5.69
CA TYR A 149 64.52 -14.87 6.42
C TYR A 149 65.80 -14.08 6.17
N GLY A 150 66.93 -14.76 5.95
CA GLY A 150 68.22 -14.16 5.61
C GLY A 150 68.27 -13.58 4.19
N SER A 151 67.47 -14.11 3.26
CA SER A 151 67.44 -13.68 1.87
C SER A 151 66.51 -12.47 1.63
N PRO A 152 66.95 -11.42 0.90
CA PRO A 152 66.09 -10.30 0.53
C PRO A 152 64.91 -10.71 -0.36
N LYS A 153 65.13 -11.63 -1.30
CA LYS A 153 64.09 -12.22 -2.15
C LYS A 153 64.18 -13.74 -2.01
N ALA A 154 63.11 -14.38 -1.55
CA ALA A 154 63.07 -15.82 -1.37
C ALA A 154 61.70 -16.42 -1.72
N ILE A 155 61.68 -17.68 -2.10
CA ILE A 155 60.46 -18.42 -2.41
C ILE A 155 60.56 -19.85 -1.89
N THR A 156 59.49 -20.34 -1.28
CA THR A 156 59.36 -21.72 -0.82
C THR A 156 58.66 -22.58 -1.87
N SER A 157 58.84 -23.90 -1.80
CA SER A 157 58.19 -24.85 -2.71
C SER A 157 56.66 -24.85 -2.53
N ASN A 158 56.18 -24.51 -1.33
CA ASN A 158 54.76 -24.36 -1.02
C ASN A 158 54.13 -22.99 -1.41
N GLY A 159 54.90 -22.08 -2.00
CA GLY A 159 54.39 -20.85 -2.60
C GLY A 159 54.34 -19.63 -1.68
N LEU A 160 55.08 -19.63 -0.57
CA LEU A 160 55.37 -18.42 0.21
C LEU A 160 56.46 -17.61 -0.51
N ILE A 161 56.16 -16.37 -0.84
CA ILE A 161 57.04 -15.47 -1.59
C ILE A 161 57.43 -14.31 -0.69
N ARG A 162 58.73 -14.02 -0.59
CA ARG A 162 59.29 -12.83 0.06
C ARG A 162 59.97 -11.95 -0.97
N ASN A 163 59.62 -10.67 -0.98
CA ASN A 163 60.26 -9.63 -1.75
C ASN A 163 60.54 -8.42 -0.86
N VAL A 164 61.75 -8.38 -0.28
CA VAL A 164 62.27 -7.39 0.65
C VAL A 164 61.34 -7.22 1.86
N ASN A 165 60.38 -6.30 1.80
CA ASN A 165 59.42 -6.01 2.86
C ASN A 165 58.04 -6.64 2.64
N ARG A 166 57.79 -7.20 1.45
CA ARG A 166 56.51 -7.82 1.08
C ARG A 166 56.60 -9.33 1.19
N HIS A 167 55.65 -9.92 1.90
CA HIS A 167 55.48 -11.38 1.95
C HIS A 167 54.09 -11.73 1.43
N GLU A 168 53.98 -12.79 0.64
CA GLU A 168 52.73 -13.19 0.00
C GLU A 168 52.61 -14.71 -0.04
N LYS A 169 51.43 -15.19 0.33
CA LYS A 169 51.00 -16.57 0.10
C LYS A 169 49.51 -16.55 -0.22
N ASP A 170 49.11 -17.20 -1.31
CA ASP A 170 47.73 -17.20 -1.79
C ASP A 170 47.17 -18.62 -1.86
N ASP A 171 46.58 -19.06 -0.74
CA ASP A 171 46.04 -20.41 -0.56
C ASP A 171 44.52 -20.48 -0.80
N ARG A 172 43.92 -19.46 -1.44
CA ARG A 172 42.47 -19.46 -1.69
C ARG A 172 42.05 -20.65 -2.55
N PRO A 173 41.08 -21.48 -2.11
CA PRO A 173 40.64 -22.65 -2.87
C PRO A 173 40.21 -22.31 -4.29
N GLY A 174 40.61 -23.13 -5.26
CA GLY A 174 40.27 -22.96 -6.69
C GLY A 174 40.93 -21.77 -7.39
N ARG A 175 41.63 -20.89 -6.67
CA ARG A 175 42.29 -19.71 -7.26
C ARG A 175 43.53 -20.06 -8.06
N TRP A 176 44.19 -21.18 -7.75
CA TRP A 176 45.36 -21.63 -8.48
C TRP A 176 45.28 -23.12 -8.80
N ASN A 177 45.70 -23.50 -10.01
CA ASN A 177 45.82 -24.88 -10.45
C ASN A 177 46.70 -24.96 -11.71
N LYS A 178 47.07 -26.18 -12.13
CA LYS A 178 47.94 -26.43 -13.29
C LYS A 178 47.39 -25.93 -14.62
N SER A 179 46.09 -25.64 -14.73
CA SER A 179 45.54 -25.01 -15.95
C SER A 179 45.93 -23.54 -16.10
N LYS A 180 46.41 -22.91 -15.01
CA LYS A 180 46.87 -21.52 -14.97
C LYS A 180 48.36 -21.36 -15.27
N TYR A 181 49.08 -22.45 -15.47
CA TYR A 181 50.48 -22.43 -15.87
C TYR A 181 50.63 -21.79 -17.24
N ARG A 182 51.70 -21.01 -17.42
CA ARG A 182 51.96 -20.19 -18.61
C ARG A 182 53.36 -20.40 -19.16
N LEU A 183 54.29 -20.90 -18.36
CA LEU A 183 55.65 -21.18 -18.79
C LEU A 183 55.70 -22.50 -19.56
N GLY A 184 56.50 -22.54 -20.61
CA GLY A 184 56.79 -23.74 -21.37
C GLY A 184 56.46 -23.67 -22.86
N TRP A 185 57.17 -24.50 -23.63
CA TRP A 185 57.11 -24.51 -25.09
C TRP A 185 56.04 -25.45 -25.67
N ASP A 186 55.43 -26.26 -24.82
CA ASP A 186 54.29 -27.10 -25.14
C ASP A 186 53.19 -26.98 -24.07
N ASN A 187 51.97 -27.39 -24.43
CA ASN A 187 50.81 -27.38 -23.55
C ASN A 187 50.27 -28.80 -23.25
N LYS A 188 51.06 -29.85 -23.53
CA LYS A 188 50.61 -31.25 -23.40
C LYS A 188 50.19 -31.57 -21.96
N ALA A 189 51.01 -31.16 -20.98
CA ALA A 189 50.71 -31.34 -19.57
C ALA A 189 49.43 -30.60 -19.13
N THR A 190 49.21 -29.39 -19.65
CA THR A 190 48.00 -28.60 -19.39
C THR A 190 46.76 -29.28 -19.98
N ILE A 191 46.86 -29.82 -21.20
CA ILE A 191 45.78 -30.57 -21.85
C ILE A 191 45.44 -31.83 -21.05
N GLN A 192 46.45 -32.62 -20.66
CA GLN A 192 46.26 -33.83 -19.84
C GLN A 192 45.59 -33.50 -18.50
N TYR A 193 46.05 -32.45 -17.81
CA TYR A 193 45.42 -31.98 -16.58
C TYR A 193 43.95 -31.63 -16.79
N LEU A 194 43.63 -30.84 -17.82
CA LEU A 194 42.25 -30.44 -18.12
C LEU A 194 41.37 -31.62 -18.54
N GLN A 195 41.91 -32.60 -19.26
CA GLN A 195 41.20 -33.83 -19.65
C GLN A 195 40.86 -34.68 -18.42
N GLN A 196 41.81 -34.84 -17.49
CA GLN A 196 41.59 -35.56 -16.24
C GLN A 196 40.50 -34.88 -15.39
N GLN A 197 40.59 -33.57 -15.22
CA GLN A 197 39.58 -32.78 -14.49
C GLN A 197 38.20 -32.88 -15.14
N LYS A 198 38.13 -32.81 -16.48
CA LYS A 198 36.90 -33.00 -17.23
C LYS A 198 36.29 -34.39 -16.96
N TYR A 199 37.10 -35.44 -17.01
CA TYR A 199 36.65 -36.81 -16.76
C TYR A 199 36.11 -36.99 -15.33
N GLU A 200 36.77 -36.43 -14.33
CA GLU A 200 36.32 -36.47 -12.94
C GLU A 200 34.97 -35.76 -12.75
N GLU A 201 34.82 -34.58 -13.33
CA GLU A 201 33.55 -33.82 -13.30
C GLU A 201 32.43 -34.55 -14.07
N GLU A 202 32.71 -35.13 -15.24
CA GLU A 202 31.73 -35.92 -16.00
C GLU A 202 31.28 -37.17 -15.24
N LYS A 203 32.21 -37.83 -14.53
CA LYS A 203 31.92 -38.97 -13.66
C LYS A 203 31.03 -38.56 -12.48
N LEU A 204 31.33 -37.42 -11.84
CA LEU A 204 30.52 -36.89 -10.75
C LEU A 204 29.12 -36.49 -11.23
N HIS A 205 29.03 -35.80 -12.37
CA HIS A 205 27.77 -35.44 -13.00
C HIS A 205 26.91 -36.67 -13.31
N THR A 206 27.51 -37.72 -13.89
CA THR A 206 26.81 -38.97 -14.19
C THR A 206 26.26 -39.62 -12.92
N LYS A 207 27.11 -39.74 -11.87
CA LYS A 207 26.70 -40.27 -10.57
C LYS A 207 25.51 -39.50 -9.97
N LEU A 208 25.58 -38.17 -9.96
CA LEU A 208 24.49 -37.33 -9.43
C LEU A 208 23.22 -37.44 -10.29
N SER A 209 23.36 -37.50 -11.61
CA SER A 209 22.23 -37.69 -12.53
C SER A 209 21.52 -39.02 -12.26
N ASP A 210 22.26 -40.10 -12.03
CA ASP A 210 21.68 -41.41 -11.73
C ASP A 210 20.98 -41.42 -10.36
N GLN A 211 21.56 -40.74 -9.35
CA GLN A 211 20.89 -40.56 -8.05
C GLN A 211 19.57 -39.78 -8.20
N ILE A 212 19.53 -38.73 -9.02
CA ILE A 212 18.31 -37.97 -9.30
C ILE A 212 17.27 -38.87 -10.00
N LYS A 213 17.68 -39.66 -10.98
CA LYS A 213 16.80 -40.61 -11.69
C LYS A 213 16.22 -41.67 -10.74
N GLU A 214 16.97 -42.13 -9.75
CA GLU A 214 16.50 -43.09 -8.74
C GLU A 214 15.53 -42.44 -7.72
N LEU A 215 15.83 -41.21 -7.27
CA LEU A 215 15.05 -40.53 -6.23
C LEU A 215 13.72 -39.97 -6.73
N THR A 216 13.69 -39.47 -7.97
CA THR A 216 12.48 -38.89 -8.58
C THR A 216 11.25 -39.80 -8.51
N PRO A 217 11.30 -41.09 -8.95
CA PRO A 217 10.15 -41.98 -8.87
C PRO A 217 9.77 -42.34 -7.42
N ARG A 218 10.72 -42.35 -6.48
CA ARG A 218 10.42 -42.55 -5.05
C ARG A 218 9.64 -41.38 -4.48
N ILE A 219 10.04 -40.15 -4.83
CA ILE A 219 9.33 -38.93 -4.41
C ILE A 219 7.91 -38.92 -4.96
N THR A 220 7.72 -39.21 -6.25
CA THR A 220 6.38 -39.23 -6.86
C THR A 220 5.49 -40.33 -6.25
N ALA A 221 6.05 -41.52 -5.99
CA ALA A 221 5.32 -42.60 -5.32
C ALA A 221 4.90 -42.22 -3.89
N LEU A 222 5.78 -41.56 -3.13
CA LEU A 222 5.46 -41.09 -1.77
C LEU A 222 4.41 -39.96 -1.79
N GLN A 223 4.47 -39.05 -2.77
CA GLN A 223 3.45 -38.02 -2.95
C GLN A 223 2.09 -38.62 -3.29
N ALA A 224 2.04 -39.62 -4.19
CA ALA A 224 0.81 -40.34 -4.51
C ALA A 224 0.24 -41.04 -3.27
N LYS A 225 1.07 -41.75 -2.50
CA LYS A 225 0.66 -42.38 -1.24
C LYS A 225 0.11 -41.36 -0.25
N ARG A 226 0.77 -40.22 -0.09
CA ARG A 226 0.31 -39.13 0.80
C ARG A 226 -1.07 -38.62 0.36
N GLN A 227 -1.29 -38.45 -0.94
CA GLN A 227 -2.57 -38.04 -1.48
C GLN A 227 -3.66 -39.08 -1.21
N THR A 228 -3.38 -40.36 -1.46
CA THR A 228 -4.32 -41.46 -1.17
C THR A 228 -4.69 -41.50 0.31
N ILE A 229 -3.72 -41.40 1.20
CA ILE A 229 -3.96 -41.38 2.66
C ILE A 229 -4.78 -40.15 3.05
N SER A 230 -4.47 -38.97 2.49
CA SER A 230 -5.23 -37.74 2.76
C SER A 230 -6.69 -37.89 2.34
N ASN A 231 -6.95 -38.49 1.16
CA ASN A 231 -8.29 -38.76 0.69
C ASN A 231 -9.02 -39.79 1.58
N LEU A 232 -8.31 -40.82 2.07
CA LEU A 232 -8.87 -41.83 2.98
C LEU A 232 -9.26 -41.23 4.34
N ILE A 233 -8.48 -40.29 4.88
CA ILE A 233 -8.78 -39.63 6.15
C ILE A 233 -10.07 -38.79 6.07
N LEU A 234 -10.43 -38.29 4.89
CA LEU A 234 -11.67 -37.52 4.70
C LEU A 234 -12.93 -38.40 4.77
N ILE A 235 -12.81 -39.68 4.47
CA ILE A 235 -13.94 -40.63 4.49
C ILE A 235 -14.23 -40.99 5.94
N LYS A 236 -15.38 -40.54 6.45
CA LYS A 236 -15.78 -40.75 7.86
C LYS A 236 -16.53 -42.06 8.07
N ASN A 237 -17.15 -42.60 7.02
CA ASN A 237 -17.86 -43.87 7.05
C ASN A 237 -17.40 -44.77 5.91
N TYR A 238 -17.11 -46.04 6.20
CA TYR A 238 -16.69 -47.03 5.22
C TYR A 238 -17.74 -47.28 4.12
N ASP A 239 -19.03 -47.10 4.45
CA ASP A 239 -20.14 -47.21 3.49
C ASP A 239 -19.97 -46.28 2.27
N GLU A 240 -19.31 -45.13 2.41
CA GLU A 240 -19.08 -44.17 1.32
C GLU A 240 -18.19 -44.73 0.19
N ILE A 241 -17.35 -45.71 0.50
CA ILE A 241 -16.46 -46.36 -0.46
C ILE A 241 -16.82 -47.82 -0.72
N ASN A 242 -17.59 -48.45 0.18
CA ASN A 242 -18.04 -49.83 0.02
C ASN A 242 -19.27 -49.95 -0.89
N TRP A 243 -19.12 -49.51 -2.13
CA TRP A 243 -20.19 -49.59 -3.13
C TRP A 243 -20.65 -51.04 -3.37
N ALA A 244 -19.77 -52.03 -3.19
CA ALA A 244 -20.06 -53.45 -3.41
C ALA A 244 -21.17 -53.95 -2.47
N GLN A 245 -21.09 -53.63 -1.18
CA GLN A 245 -22.11 -53.99 -0.20
C GLN A 245 -23.47 -53.35 -0.53
N HIS A 246 -23.47 -52.09 -0.97
CA HIS A 246 -24.70 -51.43 -1.41
C HIS A 246 -25.28 -52.05 -2.69
N ALA A 247 -24.44 -52.40 -3.66
CA ALA A 247 -24.85 -53.05 -4.90
C ALA A 247 -25.46 -54.44 -4.65
N GLU A 248 -24.86 -55.25 -3.77
CA GLU A 248 -25.43 -56.54 -3.36
C GLU A 248 -26.80 -56.37 -2.70
N LYS A 249 -26.93 -55.42 -1.77
CA LYS A 249 -28.20 -55.18 -1.08
C LYS A 249 -29.31 -54.69 -2.01
N ILE A 250 -28.97 -53.85 -2.99
CA ILE A 250 -29.91 -53.41 -4.03
C ILE A 250 -30.36 -54.59 -4.89
N ASN A 251 -29.44 -55.48 -5.26
CA ASN A 251 -29.75 -56.65 -6.07
C ASN A 251 -30.70 -57.61 -5.32
N ASP A 252 -30.42 -57.87 -4.04
CA ASP A 252 -31.27 -58.73 -3.21
C ASP A 252 -32.67 -58.14 -2.99
N LEU A 253 -32.77 -56.84 -2.68
CA LEU A 253 -34.05 -56.16 -2.57
C LEU A 253 -34.81 -56.16 -3.91
N SER A 254 -34.13 -56.01 -5.03
CA SER A 254 -34.75 -56.04 -6.36
C SER A 254 -35.32 -57.43 -6.68
N LYS A 255 -34.63 -58.51 -6.30
CA LYS A 255 -35.14 -59.89 -6.39
C LYS A 255 -36.38 -60.07 -5.52
N GLN A 256 -36.33 -59.64 -4.26
CA GLN A 256 -37.47 -59.72 -3.35
C GLN A 256 -38.69 -58.96 -3.89
N VAL A 257 -38.48 -57.77 -4.48
CA VAL A 257 -39.55 -57.00 -5.14
C VAL A 257 -40.11 -57.74 -6.35
N GLN A 258 -39.27 -58.38 -7.18
CA GLN A 258 -39.75 -59.20 -8.30
C GLN A 258 -40.56 -60.42 -7.83
N ASP A 259 -40.15 -61.07 -6.76
CA ASP A 259 -40.83 -62.24 -6.22
C ASP A 259 -42.16 -61.85 -5.56
N LEU A 260 -42.21 -60.75 -4.82
CA LEU A 260 -43.45 -60.19 -4.27
C LEU A 260 -44.41 -59.75 -5.37
N LYS A 261 -43.92 -59.19 -6.48
CA LYS A 261 -44.73 -58.84 -7.67
C LYS A 261 -45.42 -60.03 -8.33
N LYS A 262 -44.88 -61.24 -8.18
CA LYS A 262 -45.48 -62.47 -8.75
C LYS A 262 -46.63 -63.02 -7.87
N SER A 263 -46.66 -62.70 -6.58
CA SER A 263 -47.80 -62.98 -5.70
C SER A 263 -48.82 -61.83 -5.79
N SER A 264 -49.78 -61.96 -6.72
CA SER A 264 -50.73 -60.90 -7.08
C SER A 264 -51.44 -60.24 -5.89
N ASP A 265 -51.85 -61.00 -4.88
CA ASP A 265 -52.58 -60.46 -3.72
C ASP A 265 -51.67 -59.75 -2.71
N ALA A 266 -50.46 -60.25 -2.47
CA ALA A 266 -49.54 -59.61 -1.52
C ALA A 266 -48.93 -58.33 -2.10
N TYR A 267 -48.73 -58.27 -3.43
CA TYR A 267 -48.21 -57.08 -4.11
C TYR A 267 -49.18 -55.90 -4.07
N GLU A 268 -50.48 -56.13 -4.24
CA GLU A 268 -51.49 -55.07 -4.13
C GLU A 268 -51.62 -54.57 -2.69
N VAL A 269 -51.59 -55.47 -1.70
CA VAL A 269 -51.60 -55.09 -0.28
C VAL A 269 -50.35 -54.26 0.09
N ILE A 270 -49.17 -54.68 -0.37
CA ILE A 270 -47.92 -53.95 -0.12
C ILE A 270 -47.91 -52.60 -0.83
N ASN A 271 -48.42 -52.50 -2.07
CA ASN A 271 -48.54 -51.21 -2.75
C ASN A 271 -49.51 -50.26 -2.05
N ASN A 272 -50.60 -50.78 -1.48
CA ASN A 272 -51.54 -49.97 -0.71
C ASN A 272 -50.91 -49.51 0.62
N GLN A 273 -50.15 -50.39 1.30
CA GLN A 273 -49.38 -50.03 2.49
C GLN A 273 -48.30 -49.00 2.17
N LEU A 274 -47.61 -49.13 1.03
CA LEU A 274 -46.57 -48.21 0.59
C LEU A 274 -47.14 -46.83 0.28
N LYS A 275 -48.28 -46.76 -0.43
CA LYS A 275 -49.00 -45.50 -0.65
C LYS A 275 -49.45 -44.85 0.66
N GLU A 276 -49.89 -45.64 1.64
CA GLU A 276 -50.30 -45.12 2.94
C GLU A 276 -49.10 -44.60 3.75
N VAL A 277 -47.97 -45.31 3.74
CA VAL A 277 -46.72 -44.87 4.38
C VAL A 277 -46.16 -43.63 3.69
N GLU A 278 -46.20 -43.54 2.36
CA GLU A 278 -45.81 -42.34 1.60
C GLU A 278 -46.68 -41.14 1.95
N LYS A 279 -47.99 -41.35 2.11
CA LYS A 279 -48.93 -40.32 2.58
C LYS A 279 -48.62 -39.86 4.00
N GLN A 280 -48.37 -40.79 4.91
CA GLN A 280 -47.98 -40.49 6.30
C GLN A 280 -46.63 -39.75 6.35
N LEU A 281 -45.65 -40.16 5.52
CA LEU A 281 -44.36 -39.49 5.39
C LEU A 281 -44.54 -38.06 4.88
N LYS A 282 -45.42 -37.85 3.89
CA LYS A 282 -45.73 -36.51 3.37
C LYS A 282 -46.33 -35.62 4.46
N GLN A 283 -47.32 -36.12 5.20
CA GLN A 283 -47.93 -35.40 6.32
C GLN A 283 -46.91 -35.09 7.43
N ALA A 284 -46.02 -36.04 7.74
CA ALA A 284 -44.97 -35.83 8.73
C ALA A 284 -43.94 -34.78 8.27
N LYS A 285 -43.61 -34.75 6.96
CA LYS A 285 -42.74 -33.72 6.37
C LYS A 285 -43.40 -32.35 6.38
N GLU A 286 -44.68 -32.25 6.00
CA GLU A 286 -45.45 -31.01 6.08
C GLU A 286 -45.48 -30.48 7.52
N LYS A 287 -45.77 -31.36 8.49
CA LYS A 287 -45.75 -31.00 9.92
C LYS A 287 -44.37 -30.60 10.42
N ARG A 288 -43.30 -31.26 9.94
CA ARG A 288 -41.92 -30.87 10.23
C ARG A 288 -41.63 -29.48 9.69
N ASP A 289 -42.01 -29.19 8.46
CA ASP A 289 -41.74 -27.90 7.81
C ASP A 289 -42.55 -26.77 8.46
N GLU A 290 -43.79 -27.04 8.89
CA GLU A 290 -44.58 -26.15 9.75
C GLU A 290 -43.90 -25.90 11.11
N LEU A 291 -43.35 -26.94 11.74
CA LEU A 291 -42.63 -26.78 13.00
C LEU A 291 -41.31 -26.02 12.83
N ILE A 292 -40.56 -26.25 11.75
CA ILE A 292 -39.34 -25.52 11.41
C ILE A 292 -39.67 -24.04 11.22
N THR A 293 -40.69 -23.72 10.43
CA THR A 293 -41.12 -22.31 10.23
C THR A 293 -41.59 -21.68 11.53
N LYS A 294 -42.25 -22.44 12.42
CA LYS A 294 -42.63 -21.97 13.77
C LYS A 294 -41.40 -21.73 14.66
N ILE A 295 -40.42 -22.62 14.63
CA ILE A 295 -39.15 -22.46 15.38
C ILE A 295 -38.40 -21.23 14.87
N SER A 296 -38.25 -21.04 13.56
CA SER A 296 -37.59 -19.86 13.00
C SER A 296 -38.29 -18.56 13.41
N LYS A 297 -39.63 -18.52 13.39
CA LYS A 297 -40.38 -17.35 13.88
C LYS A 297 -40.14 -17.08 15.36
N LEU A 298 -40.15 -18.13 16.19
CA LEU A 298 -39.88 -18.01 17.63
C LEU A 298 -38.44 -17.58 17.92
N ASP A 299 -37.47 -18.05 17.13
CA ASP A 299 -36.05 -17.67 17.27
C ASP A 299 -35.83 -16.21 16.83
N ASP A 300 -36.47 -15.78 15.74
CA ASP A 300 -36.49 -14.37 15.33
C ASP A 300 -37.11 -13.46 16.41
N GLU A 301 -38.23 -13.89 17.02
CA GLU A 301 -38.85 -13.17 18.14
C GLU A 301 -37.93 -13.11 19.37
N TYR A 302 -37.29 -14.23 19.71
CA TYR A 302 -36.35 -14.32 20.83
C TYR A 302 -35.14 -13.40 20.62
N ASN A 303 -34.54 -13.44 19.43
CA ASN A 303 -33.39 -12.60 19.06
C ASN A 303 -33.76 -11.11 19.05
N LYS A 304 -34.94 -10.74 18.51
CA LYS A 304 -35.44 -9.35 18.58
C LYS A 304 -35.63 -8.88 20.02
N LYS A 305 -36.20 -9.72 20.89
CA LYS A 305 -36.38 -9.40 22.31
C LYS A 305 -35.04 -9.22 23.03
N ASN A 306 -34.05 -10.07 22.76
CA ASN A 306 -32.71 -9.95 23.34
C ASN A 306 -31.94 -8.72 22.85
N LEU A 307 -31.99 -8.42 21.55
CA LEU A 307 -31.40 -7.19 21.01
C LEU A 307 -31.99 -5.94 21.67
N ARG A 308 -33.32 -5.93 21.85
CA ARG A 308 -34.00 -4.82 22.54
C ARG A 308 -33.57 -4.70 24.00
N LYS A 309 -33.34 -5.82 24.69
CA LYS A 309 -32.82 -5.82 26.07
C LYS A 309 -31.40 -5.24 26.14
N LEU A 310 -30.54 -5.56 25.18
CA LEU A 310 -29.17 -5.03 25.10
C LEU A 310 -29.12 -3.53 24.75
N SER A 311 -30.09 -3.04 23.97
CA SER A 311 -30.16 -1.63 23.54
C SER A 311 -30.81 -0.71 24.57
N LEU A 312 -31.35 -1.24 25.67
CA LEU A 312 -31.89 -0.42 26.75
C LEU A 312 -30.73 0.15 27.57
N ASN A 313 -30.47 1.45 27.40
CA ASN A 313 -29.56 2.19 28.27
C ASN A 313 -30.32 2.63 29.53
N PHE A 314 -29.94 2.09 30.69
CA PHE A 314 -30.55 2.47 31.97
C PHE A 314 -29.80 3.64 32.64
N GLU A 315 -28.63 4.04 32.14
CA GLU A 315 -27.81 5.10 32.76
C GLU A 315 -28.47 6.48 32.67
N ASP A 316 -29.34 6.71 31.67
CA ASP A 316 -30.06 7.97 31.49
C ASP A 316 -31.38 8.04 32.29
N LEU A 317 -31.79 6.94 32.93
CA LEU A 317 -33.03 6.88 33.72
C LEU A 317 -32.77 7.37 35.16
N GLN A 318 -32.78 8.69 35.33
CA GLN A 318 -32.65 9.33 36.65
C GLN A 318 -33.98 9.25 37.43
N ASP A 319 -33.94 9.42 38.77
CA ASP A 319 -35.14 9.45 39.65
C ASP A 319 -36.25 10.39 39.16
N ALA A 320 -35.88 11.50 38.51
CA ALA A 320 -36.83 12.42 37.91
C ALA A 320 -37.59 11.79 36.72
N GLY A 321 -36.88 11.04 35.87
CA GLY A 321 -37.48 10.34 34.72
C GLY A 321 -38.41 9.20 35.14
N GLU A 322 -38.07 8.46 36.19
CA GLU A 322 -38.95 7.41 36.73
C GLU A 322 -40.26 7.99 37.27
N LYS A 323 -40.18 9.11 38.01
CA LYS A 323 -41.36 9.83 38.51
C LYS A 323 -42.27 10.34 37.40
N GLU A 324 -41.69 10.88 36.33
CA GLU A 324 -42.47 11.35 35.16
C GLU A 324 -43.15 10.20 34.42
N ILE A 325 -42.49 9.05 34.28
CA ILE A 325 -43.10 7.85 33.69
C ILE A 325 -44.29 7.40 34.54
N LEU A 326 -44.14 7.32 35.86
CA LEU A 326 -45.24 6.96 36.76
C LEU A 326 -46.37 7.98 36.74
N PHE A 327 -46.04 9.28 36.69
CA PHE A 327 -47.01 10.35 36.56
C PHE A 327 -47.80 10.21 35.26
N PHE A 328 -47.14 10.04 34.11
CA PHE A 328 -47.78 9.83 32.82
C PHE A 328 -48.71 8.60 32.83
N LEU A 329 -48.24 7.46 33.35
CA LEU A 329 -49.05 6.25 33.43
C LEU A 329 -50.28 6.46 34.31
N SER A 330 -50.17 7.23 35.40
CA SER A 330 -51.31 7.56 36.27
C SER A 330 -52.29 8.55 35.62
N GLU A 331 -51.80 9.56 34.92
CA GLU A 331 -52.62 10.59 34.26
C GLU A 331 -53.43 10.00 33.10
N GLU A 332 -52.81 9.09 32.35
CA GLU A 332 -53.44 8.37 31.25
C GLU A 332 -54.23 7.13 31.72
N ASP A 333 -54.37 6.90 33.02
CA ASP A 333 -55.12 5.76 33.59
C ASP A 333 -54.67 4.41 33.00
N ILE A 334 -53.35 4.21 32.90
CA ILE A 334 -52.73 2.98 32.42
C ILE A 334 -52.35 2.13 33.65
N PRO A 335 -53.02 1.00 33.90
CA PRO A 335 -52.77 0.19 35.09
C PRO A 335 -51.36 -0.43 35.03
N SER A 336 -50.50 0.01 35.96
CA SER A 336 -49.10 -0.46 36.08
C SER A 336 -48.87 -1.46 37.21
N SER A 337 -49.84 -1.62 38.11
CA SER A 337 -49.79 -2.57 39.22
C SER A 337 -50.31 -3.96 38.82
N ASP A 338 -49.62 -5.01 39.28
CA ASP A 338 -50.03 -6.43 39.19
C ASP A 338 -49.75 -7.17 37.86
N ILE A 339 -48.68 -6.77 37.16
CA ILE A 339 -48.17 -7.45 35.95
C ILE A 339 -47.50 -8.78 36.34
N LYS A 340 -48.11 -9.91 35.97
CA LYS A 340 -47.62 -11.27 36.33
C LYS A 340 -47.16 -12.08 35.12
N THR A 341 -47.47 -11.62 33.91
CA THR A 341 -47.12 -12.31 32.65
C THR A 341 -46.50 -11.35 31.64
N LEU A 342 -45.66 -11.88 30.75
CA LEU A 342 -45.02 -11.08 29.69
C LEU A 342 -46.06 -10.43 28.75
N VAL A 343 -47.17 -11.13 28.48
CA VAL A 343 -48.27 -10.62 27.65
C VAL A 343 -48.93 -9.40 28.28
N GLN A 344 -49.12 -9.40 29.61
CA GLN A 344 -49.66 -8.24 30.34
C GLN A 344 -48.69 -7.05 30.25
N PHE A 345 -47.38 -7.27 30.35
CA PHE A 345 -46.37 -6.22 30.21
C PHE A 345 -46.34 -5.65 28.78
N GLU A 346 -46.38 -6.51 27.76
CA GLU A 346 -46.40 -6.09 26.35
C GLU A 346 -47.65 -5.27 26.02
N ASN A 347 -48.81 -5.65 26.58
CA ASN A 347 -50.05 -4.90 26.44
C ASN A 347 -49.96 -3.51 27.08
N LEU A 348 -49.40 -3.40 28.30
CA LEU A 348 -49.15 -2.12 28.95
C LEU A 348 -48.25 -1.24 28.08
N MET A 349 -47.10 -1.75 27.64
CA MET A 349 -46.15 -1.02 26.80
C MET A 349 -46.80 -0.54 25.50
N THR A 350 -47.66 -1.35 24.90
CA THR A 350 -48.37 -1.00 23.67
C THR A 350 -49.40 0.11 23.93
N GLN A 351 -50.17 0.02 25.02
CA GLN A 351 -51.13 1.06 25.41
C GLN A 351 -50.44 2.38 25.74
N ALA A 352 -49.36 2.34 26.52
CA ALA A 352 -48.54 3.51 26.84
C ALA A 352 -47.96 4.16 25.57
N ALA A 353 -47.42 3.36 24.65
CA ALA A 353 -46.89 3.87 23.38
C ALA A 353 -47.97 4.52 22.50
N ILE A 354 -49.17 3.92 22.44
CA ILE A 354 -50.31 4.48 21.68
C ILE A 354 -50.73 5.82 22.28
N LYS A 355 -50.94 5.88 23.60
CA LYS A 355 -51.39 7.11 24.28
C LYS A 355 -50.33 8.21 24.23
N LEU A 356 -49.05 7.88 24.44
CA LEU A 356 -47.94 8.83 24.32
C LEU A 356 -47.89 9.43 22.92
N LYS A 357 -47.99 8.58 21.88
CA LYS A 357 -48.02 9.04 20.49
C LYS A 357 -49.23 9.92 20.17
N ALA A 358 -50.40 9.61 20.75
CA ALA A 358 -51.60 10.42 20.61
C ALA A 358 -51.44 11.79 21.29
N ARG A 359 -50.89 11.84 22.51
CA ARG A 359 -50.61 13.08 23.24
C ARG A 359 -49.58 13.94 22.53
N GLN A 360 -48.49 13.34 22.04
CA GLN A 360 -47.49 14.04 21.23
C GLN A 360 -48.09 14.63 19.96
N LYS A 361 -48.97 13.87 19.27
CA LYS A 361 -49.69 14.36 18.09
C LYS A 361 -50.64 15.50 18.43
N SER A 362 -51.38 15.41 19.54
CA SER A 362 -52.28 16.47 19.98
C SER A 362 -51.54 17.75 20.36
N ALA A 363 -50.44 17.64 21.12
CA ALA A 363 -49.57 18.75 21.47
C ALA A 363 -48.94 19.38 20.21
N GLY A 364 -48.42 18.57 19.29
CA GLY A 364 -47.88 19.07 18.02
C GLY A 364 -48.93 19.78 17.17
N ASN A 365 -50.17 19.27 17.12
CA ASN A 365 -51.26 19.95 16.44
C ASN A 365 -51.64 21.28 17.11
N ALA A 366 -51.62 21.34 18.45
CA ALA A 366 -51.90 22.56 19.19
C ALA A 366 -50.82 23.62 18.95
N VAL A 367 -49.55 23.22 18.99
CA VAL A 367 -48.41 24.10 18.66
C VAL A 367 -48.54 24.60 17.22
N ASN A 368 -48.69 23.72 16.24
CA ASN A 368 -48.85 24.13 14.83
C ASN A 368 -50.04 25.09 14.63
N LYS A 369 -51.16 24.87 15.33
CA LYS A 369 -52.31 25.77 15.28
C LYS A 369 -51.96 27.16 15.82
N LEU A 370 -51.31 27.23 16.98
CA LEU A 370 -50.87 28.49 17.58
C LEU A 370 -49.84 29.20 16.70
N GLU A 371 -48.91 28.47 16.09
CA GLU A 371 -47.93 29.00 15.15
C GLU A 371 -48.60 29.64 13.93
N LEU A 372 -49.59 28.97 13.34
CA LEU A 372 -50.36 29.49 12.20
C LEU A 372 -51.20 30.72 12.58
N GLU A 373 -51.88 30.69 13.73
CA GLU A 373 -52.65 31.83 14.25
C GLU A 373 -51.74 33.05 14.49
N THR A 374 -50.59 32.82 15.12
CA THR A 374 -49.60 33.88 15.40
C THR A 374 -49.04 34.47 14.12
N THR A 375 -48.65 33.63 13.16
CA THR A 375 -48.16 34.08 11.84
C THR A 375 -49.21 34.89 11.09
N SER A 376 -50.49 34.49 11.16
CA SER A 376 -51.60 35.23 10.57
C SER A 376 -51.77 36.62 11.21
N LEU A 377 -51.71 36.70 12.54
CA LEU A 377 -51.79 37.98 13.26
C LEU A 377 -50.62 38.91 12.92
N ILE A 378 -49.40 38.38 12.81
CA ILE A 378 -48.21 39.14 12.36
C ILE A 378 -48.44 39.68 10.94
N ALA A 379 -48.97 38.86 10.03
CA ALA A 379 -49.23 39.26 8.66
C ALA A 379 -50.31 40.36 8.55
N VAL A 380 -51.39 40.25 9.35
CA VAL A 380 -52.45 41.26 9.43
C VAL A 380 -51.93 42.57 10.01
N PHE A 381 -51.06 42.51 11.04
CA PHE A 381 -50.43 43.70 11.61
C PHE A 381 -49.48 44.38 10.62
N LYS A 382 -48.66 43.60 9.90
CA LYS A 382 -47.72 44.13 8.90
C LYS A 382 -48.46 44.74 7.69
N ASN A 383 -49.58 44.14 7.28
CA ASN A 383 -50.39 44.59 6.15
C ASN A 383 -51.85 44.89 6.58
N PRO A 384 -52.09 45.99 7.31
CA PRO A 384 -53.43 46.31 7.78
C PRO A 384 -54.32 46.82 6.63
N GLY A 385 -55.64 46.77 6.82
CA GLY A 385 -56.59 47.24 5.81
C GLY A 385 -56.56 48.75 5.56
N GLU A 386 -57.23 49.19 4.50
CA GLU A 386 -57.23 50.58 3.98
C GLU A 386 -57.46 51.66 5.03
N LYS A 387 -58.25 51.36 6.08
CA LYS A 387 -58.54 52.32 7.14
C LYS A 387 -57.28 52.74 7.91
N ILE A 388 -56.40 51.80 8.25
CA ILE A 388 -55.17 52.08 9.01
C ILE A 388 -54.10 52.67 8.10
N THR A 389 -53.96 52.19 6.87
CA THR A 389 -52.98 52.75 5.91
C THR A 389 -53.34 54.16 5.47
N ASN A 390 -54.63 54.53 5.42
CA ASN A 390 -55.07 55.90 5.17
C ASN A 390 -54.86 56.82 6.38
N GLU A 391 -55.04 56.32 7.60
CA GLU A 391 -54.85 57.10 8.84
C GLU A 391 -53.36 57.28 9.18
N PHE A 392 -52.54 56.27 8.87
CA PHE A 392 -51.08 56.25 9.10
C PHE A 392 -50.32 56.01 7.78
N ALA A 393 -50.18 57.06 6.98
CA ALA A 393 -49.57 56.97 5.63
C ALA A 393 -48.14 56.38 5.58
N ASN A 394 -47.39 56.43 6.69
CA ASN A 394 -46.02 55.90 6.79
C ASN A 394 -45.93 54.49 7.43
N TRP A 395 -47.06 53.81 7.64
CA TRP A 395 -47.11 52.49 8.32
C TRP A 395 -46.16 51.46 7.71
N SER A 396 -46.12 51.36 6.37
CA SER A 396 -45.29 50.39 5.65
C SER A 396 -43.79 50.58 5.89
N GLY A 397 -43.34 51.80 6.19
CA GLY A 397 -41.95 52.08 6.54
C GLY A 397 -41.60 51.65 7.97
N ASP A 398 -42.50 51.89 8.93
CA ASP A 398 -42.29 51.54 10.35
C ASP A 398 -42.24 50.01 10.58
N VAL A 399 -42.87 49.21 9.71
CA VAL A 399 -42.90 47.73 9.82
C VAL A 399 -42.05 47.00 8.78
N MET A 400 -41.22 47.70 8.00
CA MET A 400 -40.45 47.13 6.89
C MET A 400 -39.46 46.03 7.33
N ASN A 401 -38.87 46.20 8.51
CA ASN A 401 -37.84 45.30 9.05
C ASN A 401 -38.39 44.11 9.86
N ILE A 402 -39.70 44.06 10.12
CA ILE A 402 -40.32 42.98 10.90
C ILE A 402 -40.58 41.79 9.97
N SER A 403 -40.10 40.59 10.32
CA SER A 403 -40.37 39.38 9.54
C SER A 403 -41.86 38.99 9.59
N GLY A 404 -42.35 38.34 8.51
CA GLY A 404 -43.73 37.86 8.41
C GLY A 404 -43.98 36.49 9.05
N ASP A 405 -42.99 35.92 9.71
CA ASP A 405 -43.03 34.64 10.41
C ASP A 405 -42.74 34.80 11.91
N LEU A 406 -42.69 33.69 12.64
CA LEU A 406 -42.49 33.68 14.10
C LEU A 406 -41.17 34.31 14.55
N THR A 407 -40.19 34.47 13.66
CA THR A 407 -38.92 35.15 14.01
C THR A 407 -39.08 36.65 14.21
N GLY A 408 -40.14 37.24 13.66
CA GLY A 408 -40.47 38.66 13.84
C GLY A 408 -41.18 39.00 15.15
N LEU A 409 -41.40 38.02 16.04
CA LEU A 409 -42.06 38.26 17.33
C LEU A 409 -41.24 39.17 18.24
N ASP A 410 -39.93 38.96 18.30
CA ASP A 410 -39.02 39.77 19.12
C ASP A 410 -39.00 41.23 18.62
N ASP A 411 -38.97 41.43 17.29
CA ASP A 411 -39.01 42.75 16.65
C ASP A 411 -40.33 43.50 16.94
N LEU A 412 -41.47 42.78 16.96
CA LEU A 412 -42.77 43.34 17.32
C LEU A 412 -42.83 43.75 18.79
N GLU A 413 -42.24 42.98 19.68
CA GLU A 413 -42.16 43.31 21.11
C GLU A 413 -41.32 44.57 21.34
N GLU A 414 -40.22 44.73 20.58
CA GLU A 414 -39.39 45.94 20.62
C GLU A 414 -40.12 47.17 20.06
N LEU A 415 -40.85 47.02 18.94
CA LEU A 415 -41.69 48.08 18.39
C LEU A 415 -42.75 48.53 19.40
N TYR A 416 -43.43 47.58 20.05
CA TYR A 416 -44.42 47.87 21.08
C TYR A 416 -43.82 48.66 22.26
N LYS A 417 -42.65 48.24 22.76
CA LYS A 417 -41.92 48.96 23.82
C LYS A 417 -41.56 50.39 23.40
N THR A 418 -41.13 50.57 22.14
CA THR A 418 -40.77 51.90 21.59
C THR A 418 -41.98 52.83 21.50
N ILE A 419 -43.13 52.32 21.05
CA ILE A 419 -44.39 53.07 20.98
C ILE A 419 -44.81 53.54 22.38
N GLN A 420 -44.73 52.66 23.39
CA GLN A 420 -45.12 53.02 24.75
C GLN A 420 -44.18 54.03 25.40
N THR A 421 -42.87 53.94 25.17
CA THR A 421 -41.87 54.70 25.94
C THR A 421 -41.44 56.00 25.27
N GLN A 422 -41.22 56.04 23.95
CA GLN A 422 -40.56 57.17 23.29
C GLN A 422 -41.53 58.09 22.55
N ARG A 423 -42.42 57.56 21.69
CA ARG A 423 -43.26 58.40 20.82
C ARG A 423 -44.42 59.08 21.56
N LEU A 424 -45.02 58.44 22.58
CA LEU A 424 -46.20 59.01 23.26
C LEU A 424 -45.86 60.25 24.12
N VAL A 425 -44.72 60.22 24.81
CA VAL A 425 -44.26 61.33 25.67
C VAL A 425 -43.94 62.56 24.82
N GLU A 426 -43.27 62.35 23.69
CA GLU A 426 -42.88 63.43 22.77
C GLU A 426 -44.10 64.07 22.10
N HIS A 427 -45.07 63.27 21.65
CA HIS A 427 -46.33 63.77 21.09
C HIS A 427 -47.18 64.54 22.11
N LYS A 428 -47.24 64.09 23.38
CA LYS A 428 -47.95 64.81 24.44
C LYS A 428 -47.31 66.17 24.74
N ARG A 429 -45.99 66.28 24.65
CA ARG A 429 -45.26 67.55 24.80
C ARG A 429 -45.56 68.49 23.63
N ARG A 430 -45.46 68.01 22.38
CA ARG A 430 -45.78 68.80 21.17
C ARG A 430 -47.24 69.31 21.17
N PHE A 431 -48.18 68.47 21.58
CA PHE A 431 -49.60 68.87 21.67
C PHE A 431 -49.82 69.99 22.70
N ARG A 432 -49.15 69.91 23.86
CA ARG A 432 -49.23 70.95 24.88
C ARG A 432 -48.65 72.29 24.38
N ASP A 433 -47.48 72.26 23.76
CA ASP A 433 -46.86 73.45 23.18
C ASP A 433 -47.71 74.08 22.05
N TYR A 434 -48.37 73.25 21.22
CA TYR A 434 -49.30 73.72 20.18
C TYR A 434 -50.55 74.36 20.79
N MET A 435 -51.15 73.73 21.81
CA MET A 435 -52.31 74.27 22.51
C MET A 435 -51.99 75.61 23.18
N ASP A 436 -50.87 75.72 23.88
CA ASP A 436 -50.54 76.94 24.62
C ASP A 436 -50.30 78.13 23.67
N LYS A 437 -49.68 77.92 22.50
CA LYS A 437 -49.47 78.98 21.50
C LYS A 437 -50.71 79.27 20.66
N SER A 438 -51.34 78.22 20.10
CA SER A 438 -52.46 78.39 19.17
C SER A 438 -53.73 78.90 19.84
N MET A 439 -53.98 78.54 21.12
CA MET A 439 -55.16 79.03 21.83
C MET A 439 -55.02 80.50 22.21
N LEU A 440 -53.79 80.97 22.51
CA LEU A 440 -53.50 82.37 22.79
C LEU A 440 -53.77 83.25 21.56
N ASP A 441 -53.29 82.82 20.39
CA ASP A 441 -53.50 83.54 19.12
C ASP A 441 -54.99 83.55 18.73
N ALA A 442 -55.71 82.44 18.94
CA ALA A 442 -57.14 82.35 18.67
C ALA A 442 -57.98 83.25 19.60
N LEU A 443 -57.67 83.29 20.90
CA LEU A 443 -58.34 84.19 21.87
C LEU A 443 -58.08 85.66 21.57
N THR A 444 -56.85 85.99 21.17
CA THR A 444 -56.48 87.37 20.78
C THR A 444 -57.25 87.80 19.53
N SER A 445 -57.36 86.92 18.55
CA SER A 445 -58.13 87.15 17.31
C SER A 445 -59.63 87.26 17.59
N TYR A 446 -60.17 86.41 18.47
CA TYR A 446 -61.59 86.44 18.85
C TYR A 446 -61.97 87.70 19.63
N ARG A 447 -61.10 88.17 20.53
CA ARG A 447 -61.29 89.44 21.24
C ARG A 447 -61.27 90.63 20.28
N ALA A 448 -60.40 90.63 19.28
CA ALA A 448 -60.40 91.66 18.24
C ALA A 448 -61.70 91.64 17.42
N TRP A 449 -62.23 90.44 17.12
CA TRP A 449 -63.51 90.29 16.44
C TRP A 449 -64.69 90.84 17.26
N LEU A 450 -64.78 90.50 18.56
CA LEU A 450 -65.85 91.01 19.45
C LEU A 450 -65.84 92.54 19.56
N ASN A 451 -64.67 93.15 19.68
CA ASN A 451 -64.55 94.61 19.75
C ASN A 451 -65.02 95.29 18.46
N ASN A 452 -64.75 94.67 17.30
CA ASN A 452 -65.17 95.19 16.01
C ASN A 452 -66.71 95.10 15.86
N GLU A 453 -67.30 93.99 16.30
CA GLU A 453 -68.75 93.82 16.25
C GLU A 453 -69.48 94.73 17.25
N LEU A 454 -68.88 95.01 18.42
CA LEU A 454 -69.37 96.02 19.36
C LEU A 454 -69.41 97.41 18.71
N SER A 455 -68.32 97.84 18.07
CA SER A 455 -68.25 99.11 17.34
C SER A 455 -69.33 99.20 16.26
N ARG A 456 -69.59 98.08 15.57
CA ARG A 456 -70.64 97.97 14.55
C ARG A 456 -72.04 98.17 15.11
N ILE A 457 -72.31 97.60 16.29
CA ILE A 457 -73.60 97.77 16.98
C ILE A 457 -73.75 99.21 17.44
N GLU A 458 -72.70 99.84 17.97
CA GLU A 458 -72.70 101.25 18.35
C GLU A 458 -73.00 102.16 17.15
N ASP A 459 -72.31 101.94 16.01
CA ASP A 459 -72.56 102.66 14.76
C ASP A 459 -74.01 102.48 14.27
N MET A 460 -74.55 101.26 14.37
CA MET A 460 -75.92 100.96 13.94
C MET A 460 -76.98 101.60 14.86
N ILE A 461 -76.71 101.67 16.17
CA ILE A 461 -77.54 102.41 17.13
C ILE A 461 -77.50 103.91 16.82
N ASP A 462 -76.34 104.46 16.51
CA ASP A 462 -76.20 105.87 16.14
C ASP A 462 -76.93 106.16 14.82
N GLU A 463 -76.81 105.30 13.81
CA GLU A 463 -77.58 105.39 12.56
C GLU A 463 -79.10 105.32 12.79
N LEU A 464 -79.59 104.48 13.72
CA LEU A 464 -81.00 104.40 14.11
C LEU A 464 -81.48 105.64 14.89
N ASN A 465 -80.60 106.23 15.71
CA ASN A 465 -80.90 107.42 16.49
C ASN A 465 -81.01 108.69 15.63
N VAL A 466 -80.31 108.76 14.50
CA VAL A 466 -80.38 109.89 13.55
C VAL A 466 -81.80 110.15 13.01
N PRO A 467 -82.55 109.16 12.49
CA PRO A 467 -83.94 109.33 12.11
C PRO A 467 -84.87 109.43 13.32
N LEU A 468 -84.63 108.71 14.43
CA LEU A 468 -85.47 108.80 15.64
C LEU A 468 -85.45 110.20 16.28
N LYS A 469 -84.33 110.93 16.25
CA LYS A 469 -84.24 112.34 16.68
C LYS A 469 -85.12 113.30 15.86
N LYS A 470 -85.53 112.91 14.63
CA LYS A 470 -86.36 113.74 13.74
C LYS A 470 -87.86 113.44 13.86
N ILE A 471 -88.26 112.51 14.73
CA ILE A 471 -89.66 112.14 14.94
C ILE A 471 -90.17 112.78 16.24
N THR A 472 -91.19 113.63 16.15
CA THR A 472 -92.00 114.04 17.30
C THR A 472 -92.99 112.93 17.65
N PHE A 473 -92.78 112.24 18.78
CA PHE A 473 -93.80 111.36 19.34
C PHE A 473 -94.88 112.18 20.05
N ASN A 474 -96.12 111.97 19.62
CA ASN A 474 -97.33 112.52 20.21
C ASN A 474 -97.53 111.94 21.62
N ARG A 475 -97.87 112.78 22.60
CA ARG A 475 -98.48 112.30 23.86
C ARG A 475 -99.97 112.06 23.57
N ASN A 476 -100.22 110.94 22.88
CA ASN A 476 -101.46 110.16 22.75
C ASN A 476 -101.15 108.93 21.91
#